data_AF-A0A3C0TMU0-F1
#
_entry.id   AF-A0A3C0TMU0-F1
#
_cell.length_a   1.000
_cell.length_b   1.000
_cell.length_c   1.000
_cell.angle_alpha   90.00
_cell.angle_beta   90.00
_cell.angle_gamma   90.00
#
_symmetry.space_group_name_H-M   'P 1'
#
loop_
_entity.id
_entity.type
_entity.pdbx_description
1 polymer ?
#
loop_
_entity_poly.entity_id
_entity_poly.type
_entity_poly.pdbx_seq_one_letter_code
_entity_poly.pdbx_strand_id
1 'polypeptide(L)' 'EITPPMAFIIKGVYYVFPNLSAFDLKLQAAHGLALAEGYLLSVPLYWLLYTGIMITAGSLIMERREFP' A
#
# COMPACT_ATOMS: atom_id res chain seq x y z
N GLU A 1 -2.02 26.48 -10.20
CA GLU A 1 -1.22 26.63 -8.98
C GLU A 1 -1.71 25.72 -7.86
N ILE A 2 -0.88 24.77 -7.41
CA ILE A 2 -1.15 23.96 -6.22
C ILE A 2 -0.79 24.82 -5.01
N THR A 3 -1.74 25.10 -4.11
CA THR A 3 -1.43 25.89 -2.91
C THR A 3 -0.43 25.14 -2.01
N PRO A 4 0.49 25.84 -1.31
CA PRO A 4 1.53 25.19 -0.50
C PRO A 4 1.04 24.14 0.52
N PRO A 5 -0.11 24.34 1.22
CA PRO A 5 -0.65 23.32 2.13
C PRO A 5 -1.08 22.04 1.40
N MET A 6 -1.65 22.17 0.21
CA MET A 6 -2.10 21.05 -0.60
C MET A 6 -0.93 20.20 -1.07
N ALA A 7 0.21 20.82 -1.43
CA ALA A 7 1.43 20.10 -1.77
C ALA A 7 1.97 19.26 -0.60
N PHE A 8 1.84 19.75 0.64
CA PHE A 8 2.28 19.05 1.84
C PHE A 8 1.44 17.81 2.12
N ILE A 9 0.11 17.94 1.99
CA ILE A 9 -0.83 16.82 2.14
C ILE A 9 -0.55 15.75 1.08
N ILE A 10 -0.39 16.15 -0.18
CA ILE A 10 -0.12 15.21 -1.28
C ILE A 10 1.18 14.43 -1.02
N LYS A 11 2.25 15.10 -0.57
CA LYS A 11 3.50 14.42 -0.20
C LYS A 11 3.28 13.44 0.95
N GLY A 12 2.54 13.83 1.99
CA GLY A 12 2.22 12.94 3.10
C GLY A 12 1.50 11.67 2.63
N VAL A 13 0.45 11.84 1.83
CA VAL A 13 -0.31 10.72 1.25
C VAL A 13 0.58 9.84 0.38
N TYR A 14 1.43 10.44 -0.46
CA TYR A 14 2.34 9.71 -1.34
C TYR A 14 3.29 8.76 -0.59
N TYR A 15 3.74 9.13 0.62
CA TYR A 15 4.61 8.28 1.42
C TYR A 15 3.86 7.29 2.32
N VAL A 16 2.63 7.60 2.72
CA VAL A 16 1.82 6.75 3.61
C VAL A 16 1.10 5.65 2.83
N PHE A 17 0.50 5.99 1.69
CA PHE A 17 -0.25 5.02 0.90
C PHE A 17 0.69 4.12 0.09
N PRO A 18 0.46 2.80 0.09
CA PRO A 18 1.20 1.91 -0.79
C PRO A 18 0.92 2.26 -2.25
N ASN A 19 1.92 2.05 -3.12
CA ASN A 19 1.71 2.06 -4.56
C ASN A 19 0.73 0.95 -4.99
N LEU A 20 -0.54 1.31 -5.20
CA LEU A 20 -1.59 0.37 -5.58
C LEU A 20 -1.47 -0.13 -7.02
N SER A 21 -0.77 0.61 -7.89
CA SER A 21 -0.53 0.18 -9.28
C SER A 21 0.35 -1.07 -9.35
N ALA A 22 1.15 -1.36 -8.32
CA ALA A 22 1.89 -2.63 -8.21
C ALA A 22 0.98 -3.87 -8.08
N PHE A 23 -0.33 -3.69 -7.85
CA PHE A 23 -1.32 -4.77 -7.82
C PHE A 23 -2.15 -4.87 -9.09
N ASP A 24 -1.84 -4.06 -10.13
CA ASP A 24 -2.57 -4.11 -11.39
C ASP A 24 -2.10 -5.29 -12.24
N LEU A 25 -2.70 -6.45 -11.97
CA LEU A 25 -2.49 -7.70 -12.68
C LEU A 25 -3.47 -7.90 -13.85
N LYS A 26 -4.43 -6.99 -14.01
CA LYS A 26 -5.59 -7.17 -14.91
C LYS A 26 -5.17 -7.15 -16.37
N LEU A 27 -4.22 -6.27 -16.72
CA LEU A 27 -3.69 -6.18 -18.08
C LEU A 27 -2.97 -7.47 -18.48
N GLN A 28 -2.10 -8.00 -17.61
CA GLN A 28 -1.41 -9.25 -17.90
C GLN A 28 -2.39 -10.43 -18.00
N ALA A 29 -3.39 -10.48 -17.11
CA ALA A 29 -4.41 -11.52 -17.12
C ALA A 29 -5.32 -11.47 -18.36
N ALA A 30 -5.74 -10.27 -18.78
CA ALA A 30 -6.63 -10.09 -19.93
C ALA A 30 -5.96 -10.41 -21.27
N HIS A 31 -4.66 -10.12 -21.38
CA HIS A 31 -3.90 -10.36 -22.61
C HIS A 31 -3.04 -11.65 -22.57
N GLY A 32 -3.14 -12.44 -21.49
CA GLY A 32 -2.36 -13.68 -21.33
C GLY A 32 -0.84 -13.45 -21.32
N LEU A 33 -0.39 -12.26 -20.89
CA LEU A 33 1.02 -11.92 -20.87
C LEU A 33 1.72 -12.65 -19.72
N ALA A 34 2.91 -13.17 -19.99
CA ALA A 34 3.74 -13.77 -18.96
C ALA A 34 4.12 -12.72 -17.90
N LEU A 35 3.92 -13.08 -16.64
CA LEU A 35 4.39 -12.29 -15.50
C LEU A 35 5.86 -12.63 -15.25
N ALA A 36 6.68 -11.62 -15.00
CA ALA A 36 8.04 -11.86 -14.55
C ALA A 36 8.00 -12.65 -13.22
N GLU A 37 8.81 -13.70 -13.10
CA GLU A 37 8.81 -14.58 -11.91
C GLU A 37 9.05 -13.80 -10.61
N GLY A 38 9.94 -12.80 -10.64
CA GLY A 38 10.19 -11.91 -9.52
C GLY A 38 8.98 -11.05 -9.13
N TYR A 39 8.10 -10.73 -10.07
CA TYR A 39 6.87 -9.97 -9.81
C TYR A 39 5.83 -10.82 -9.07
N LEU A 40 5.74 -12.10 -9.41
CA LEU A 40 4.82 -13.04 -8.77
C LEU A 40 5.09 -13.22 -7.27
N LEU A 41 6.36 -13.11 -6.86
CA LEU A 41 6.78 -13.18 -5.46
C LEU A 41 6.75 -11.80 -4.78
N SER A 42 7.15 -10.74 -5.48
CA SER A 42 7.27 -9.41 -4.87
C SER A 42 5.90 -8.81 -4.53
N VAL A 43 4.88 -9.00 -5.36
CA VAL A 43 3.52 -8.46 -5.16
C VAL A 43 2.88 -8.96 -3.86
N PRO A 44 2.74 -10.28 -3.61
CA PRO A 44 2.14 -10.77 -2.37
C PRO A 44 3.00 -10.45 -1.14
N LEU A 45 4.32 -10.45 -1.26
CA LEU A 45 5.22 -10.07 -0.16
C LEU A 45 5.03 -8.59 0.23
N TYR A 46 4.98 -7.72 -0.77
CA TYR A 46 4.72 -6.29 -0.58
C TYR A 46 3.34 -6.06 0.07
N TRP A 47 2.30 -6.78 -0.38
CA TRP A 47 0.98 -6.75 0.24
C TRP A 47 0.98 -7.21 1.71
N LEU A 48 1.63 -8.34 2.00
CA LEU A 48 1.72 -8.91 3.35
C LEU A 48 2.41 -7.93 4.31
N LEU A 49 3.51 -7.32 3.88
CA LEU A 49 4.25 -6.36 4.70
C LEU A 49 3.41 -5.13 5.02
N TYR A 50 2.81 -4.50 4.00
CA TYR A 50 1.99 -3.30 4.22
C TYR A 50 0.76 -3.59 5.07
N THR A 51 0.04 -4.67 4.76
CA THR A 51 -1.17 -5.06 5.50
C THR A 51 -0.82 -5.44 6.93
N GLY A 52 0.27 -6.21 7.13
CA GLY A 52 0.78 -6.57 8.45
C GLY A 52 1.12 -5.33 9.29
N ILE A 53 1.89 -4.38 8.74
CA ILE A 53 2.21 -3.11 9.41
C ILE A 53 0.93 -2.37 9.80
N MET A 54 -0.04 -2.28 8.89
CA MET A 54 -1.28 -1.54 9.13
C MET A 54 -2.16 -2.18 10.20
N ILE A 55 -2.26 -3.52 10.20
CA ILE A 55 -2.95 -4.28 11.25
C ILE A 55 -2.23 -4.11 12.57
N THR A 56 -0.91 -4.32 12.63
CA THR A 56 -0.13 -4.17 13.87
C THR A 56 -0.21 -2.75 14.42
N ALA A 57 -0.11 -1.73 13.57
CA ALA A 57 -0.28 -0.34 13.98
C ALA A 57 -1.70 -0.10 14.52
N GLY A 58 -2.73 -0.61 13.84
CA GLY A 58 -4.11 -0.55 14.30
C GLY A 58 -4.31 -1.23 15.65
N SER A 59 -3.77 -2.43 15.83
CA SER A 59 -3.80 -3.19 17.08
C SER A 59 -3.10 -2.44 18.21
N LEU A 60 -1.89 -1.90 17.99
CA LEU A 60 -1.15 -1.13 19.01
C LEU A 60 -1.86 0.18 19.40
N ILE A 61 -2.46 0.87 18.42
CA ILE A 61 -3.24 2.09 18.67
C ILE A 61 -4.50 1.74 19.47
N MET A 62 -5.16 0.62 19.16
CA MET A 62 -6.34 0.14 19.87
C MET A 62 -6.02 -0.42 21.25
N GLU A 63 -4.90 -1.11 21.44
CA GLU A 63 -4.42 -1.61 22.74
C GLU A 63 -4.18 -0.45 23.71
N ARG A 64 -3.58 0.64 23.24
CA ARG A 64 -3.43 1.88 24.04
C ARG A 64 -4.75 2.61 24.27
N ARG A 65 -5.80 2.23 23.55
CA ARG A 65 -7.16 2.77 23.66
C ARG A 65 -8.13 1.75 24.26
N GLU A 66 -7.66 0.59 24.76
CA GLU A 66 -8.44 -0.23 25.69
C GLU A 66 -8.66 0.62 26.95
N PHE A 67 -9.82 1.28 26.88
CA PHE A 67 -10.50 2.24 27.72
C PHE A 67 -10.21 2.23 29.24
N PRO A 68 -10.33 3.37 29.95
CA PRO A 68 -11.06 3.39 31.21
C PRO A 68 -12.57 3.16 31.00
#